data_AF-A0AAW0FF87-F1
#
_entry.id   AF-A0AAW0FF87-F1
#
_cell.length_a   1.000
_cell.length_b   1.000
_cell.length_c   1.000
_cell.angle_alpha   90.00
_cell.angle_beta   90.00
_cell.angle_gamma   90.00
#
_symmetry.space_group_name_H-M   'P 1'
#
loop_
_entity.id
_entity.type
_entity.pdbx_description
1 polymer ?
#
loop_
_entity_poly.entity_id
_entity_poly.type
_entity_poly.pdbx_seq_one_letter_code
_entity_poly.pdbx_strand_id
1 'polypeptide(L)'
;MNGDHQLSVHDYVVVYGKVPASQIAEGSAKISDISEKDVTITYKSKAIGKTEVVSLNWNEVPEDQDIKVVAFGDIKSKLISMAKYAAKKQGYSHVQIKKVLTPGVDGWIIYLLSVIVLVGCIDPKLIRRTVEHDAIFSKILPYVPQFLANLYSWSERNFKLIAVITYVAHIFELGISSSQTKIGLLFFQQSF
;
A
#
# COMPACT_ATOMS: atom_id res chain seq x y z
N MET A 1 8.99 -7.60 -4.05
CA MET A 1 8.49 -7.80 -5.44
C MET A 1 7.25 -8.69 -5.48
N ASN A 2 7.33 -9.96 -5.08
CA ASN A 2 6.16 -10.86 -5.10
C ASN A 2 5.02 -10.45 -4.16
N GLY A 3 5.28 -9.65 -3.11
CA GLY A 3 4.22 -9.09 -2.24
C GLY A 3 3.62 -7.82 -2.83
N ASP A 4 4.45 -6.79 -3.01
CA ASP A 4 3.97 -5.42 -3.25
C ASP A 4 4.00 -4.97 -4.72
N HIS A 5 4.63 -5.74 -5.61
CA HIS A 5 4.86 -5.36 -7.01
C HIS A 5 4.46 -6.46 -8.00
N GLN A 6 3.43 -7.24 -7.68
CA GLN A 6 2.92 -8.34 -8.51
C GLN A 6 2.58 -7.92 -9.95
N LEU A 7 2.03 -6.72 -10.13
CA LEU A 7 1.72 -6.17 -11.46
C LEU A 7 3.00 -5.99 -12.30
N SER A 8 4.07 -5.47 -11.70
CA SER A 8 5.35 -5.31 -12.39
C SER A 8 5.97 -6.65 -12.79
N VAL A 9 5.83 -7.68 -11.94
CA VAL A 9 6.32 -9.04 -12.26
C VAL A 9 5.54 -9.64 -13.43
N HIS A 10 4.23 -9.42 -13.48
CA HIS A 10 3.42 -9.79 -14.64
C HIS A 10 3.90 -9.06 -15.91
N ASP A 11 4.19 -7.76 -15.80
CA ASP A 11 4.62 -6.96 -16.94
C ASP A 11 5.99 -7.37 -17.50
N TYR A 12 6.87 -7.92 -16.66
CA TYR A 12 8.12 -8.50 -17.14
C TYR A 12 7.91 -9.69 -18.07
N VAL A 13 7.00 -10.59 -17.72
CA VAL A 13 6.71 -11.77 -18.54
C VAL A 13 6.11 -11.33 -19.87
N VAL A 14 5.27 -10.30 -19.86
CA VAL A 14 4.66 -9.78 -21.08
C VAL A 14 5.67 -9.08 -21.99
N VAL A 15 6.47 -8.17 -21.44
CA VAL A 15 7.37 -7.32 -22.24
C VAL A 15 8.66 -8.04 -22.60
N TYR A 16 9.31 -8.67 -21.62
CA TYR A 16 10.61 -9.31 -21.83
C TYR A 16 10.46 -10.78 -22.24
N GLY A 17 9.49 -11.49 -21.66
CA GLY A 17 9.15 -12.86 -22.08
C GLY A 17 8.39 -12.94 -23.40
N LYS A 18 7.90 -11.80 -23.94
CA LYS A 18 7.08 -11.70 -25.17
C LYS A 18 5.83 -12.59 -25.12
N VAL A 19 5.29 -12.85 -23.93
CA VAL A 19 4.09 -13.66 -23.73
C VAL A 19 2.86 -12.75 -23.69
N PRO A 20 1.80 -13.01 -24.48
CA PRO A 20 0.58 -12.22 -24.41
C PRO A 20 -0.04 -12.28 -23.00
N ALA A 21 -0.44 -11.13 -22.45
CA ALA A 21 -1.07 -11.05 -21.12
C ALA A 21 -2.30 -11.97 -20.99
N SER A 22 -3.05 -12.18 -22.07
CA SER A 22 -4.21 -13.09 -22.11
C SER A 22 -3.86 -14.56 -21.87
N GLN A 23 -2.60 -14.96 -22.09
CA GLN A 23 -2.11 -16.31 -21.90
C GLN A 23 -1.52 -16.55 -20.51
N ILE A 24 -1.42 -15.53 -19.67
CA ILE A 24 -0.87 -15.63 -18.31
C ILE A 24 -2.04 -15.76 -17.31
N ALA A 25 -1.96 -16.72 -16.40
CA ALA A 25 -2.93 -16.82 -15.30
C ALA A 25 -2.75 -15.63 -14.34
N GLU A 26 -3.86 -14.98 -13.98
CA GLU A 26 -3.83 -13.80 -13.10
C GLU A 26 -3.17 -14.13 -11.76
N GLY A 27 -2.26 -13.26 -11.30
CA GLY A 27 -1.52 -13.43 -10.05
C GLY A 27 -0.58 -14.64 -9.99
N SER A 28 -0.31 -15.30 -11.12
CA SER A 28 0.58 -16.47 -11.16
C SER A 28 2.05 -16.13 -11.36
N ALA A 29 2.36 -14.95 -11.90
CA ALA A 29 3.72 -14.52 -12.18
C ALA A 29 4.48 -14.21 -10.88
N LYS A 30 5.61 -14.88 -10.66
CA LYS A 30 6.42 -14.76 -9.45
C LYS A 30 7.89 -14.88 -9.79
N ILE A 31 8.71 -14.00 -9.22
CA ILE A 31 10.16 -14.19 -9.23
C ILE A 31 10.47 -15.41 -8.36
N SER A 32 11.11 -16.43 -8.95
CA SER A 32 11.48 -17.67 -8.28
C SER A 32 12.95 -17.68 -7.84
N ASP A 33 13.81 -17.01 -8.60
CA ASP A 33 15.24 -16.92 -8.30
C ASP A 33 15.83 -15.60 -8.78
N ILE A 34 16.85 -15.12 -8.08
CA ILE A 34 17.55 -13.86 -8.37
C ILE A 34 19.04 -14.10 -8.17
N SER A 35 19.83 -13.75 -9.18
CA SER A 35 21.27 -13.72 -9.11
C SER A 35 21.83 -12.34 -9.51
N GLU A 36 23.14 -12.17 -9.39
CA GLU A 36 23.82 -10.96 -9.87
C GLU A 36 23.86 -10.85 -11.40
N LYS A 37 23.44 -11.89 -12.14
CA LYS A 37 23.47 -11.93 -13.61
C LYS A 37 22.09 -12.02 -14.24
N ASP A 38 21.15 -12.65 -13.55
CA ASP A 38 19.82 -12.92 -14.08
C ASP A 38 18.74 -12.86 -12.99
N VAL A 39 17.49 -12.79 -13.47
CA VAL A 39 16.30 -13.07 -12.68
C VAL A 39 15.46 -14.11 -13.37
N THR A 40 15.00 -15.06 -12.59
CA THR A 40 14.10 -16.11 -13.06
C THR A 40 12.69 -15.85 -12.56
N ILE A 41 11.74 -15.80 -13.48
CA ILE A 41 10.33 -15.56 -13.25
C ILE A 41 9.56 -16.81 -13.67
N THR A 42 8.73 -17.32 -12.77
CA THR A 42 7.80 -18.42 -13.03
C THR A 42 6.40 -17.85 -13.24
N TYR A 43 5.62 -18.41 -14.16
CA TYR A 43 4.22 -18.05 -14.36
C TYR A 43 3.42 -19.26 -14.81
N LYS A 44 2.10 -19.26 -14.63
CA LYS A 44 1.24 -20.33 -15.17
C LYS A 44 0.65 -19.89 -16.51
N SER A 45 0.91 -20.66 -17.55
CA SER A 45 0.31 -20.45 -18.87
C SER A 45 -1.12 -20.98 -18.89
N LYS A 46 -2.08 -20.13 -19.26
CA LYS A 46 -3.48 -20.53 -19.49
C LYS A 46 -3.62 -21.45 -20.70
N ALA A 47 -2.71 -21.35 -21.68
CA ALA A 47 -2.76 -22.15 -22.90
C ALA A 47 -2.40 -23.62 -22.65
N ILE A 48 -1.41 -23.87 -21.79
CA ILE A 48 -0.84 -25.21 -21.55
C ILE A 48 -1.24 -25.75 -20.16
N GLY A 49 -1.72 -24.89 -19.26
CA GLY A 49 -2.08 -25.25 -17.89
C GLY A 49 -0.89 -25.61 -17.00
N LYS A 50 0.35 -25.31 -17.44
CA LYS A 50 1.60 -25.63 -16.75
C LYS A 50 2.35 -24.37 -16.33
N THR A 51 3.24 -24.53 -15.35
CA THR A 51 4.18 -23.49 -14.94
C THR A 51 5.30 -23.42 -15.97
N GLU A 52 5.52 -22.23 -16.51
CA GLU A 52 6.61 -21.90 -17.41
C GLU A 52 7.60 -20.95 -16.72
N VAL A 53 8.80 -20.85 -17.28
CA VAL A 53 9.92 -20.11 -16.70
C VAL A 53 10.46 -19.14 -17.74
N VAL A 54 10.63 -17.88 -17.35
CA VAL A 54 11.35 -16.86 -18.11
C VAL A 54 12.58 -16.47 -17.29
N SER A 55 13.76 -16.69 -17.85
CA SER A 55 15.01 -16.18 -17.29
C SER A 55 15.40 -14.93 -18.07
N LEU A 56 15.70 -13.85 -17.35
CA LEU A 56 16.06 -12.56 -17.91
C LEU A 56 17.47 -12.19 -17.45
N ASN A 57 18.38 -12.01 -18.41
CA ASN A 57 19.75 -11.56 -18.13
C ASN A 57 19.78 -10.03 -17.98
N TRP A 58 20.39 -9.52 -16.90
CA TRP A 58 20.42 -8.09 -16.62
C TRP A 58 21.05 -7.22 -17.71
N ASN A 59 21.98 -7.79 -18.48
CA ASN A 59 22.70 -7.09 -19.54
C ASN A 59 21.94 -7.07 -20.88
N GLU A 60 20.97 -7.97 -21.05
CA GLU A 60 20.20 -8.11 -22.30
C GLU A 60 18.82 -7.45 -22.21
N VAL A 61 18.40 -7.09 -21.00
CA VAL A 61 17.12 -6.47 -20.75
C VAL A 61 17.20 -4.96 -21.00
N PRO A 62 16.40 -4.42 -21.95
CA PRO A 62 16.34 -2.98 -22.17
C PRO A 62 15.64 -2.29 -21.01
N GLU A 63 16.17 -1.16 -20.58
CA GLU A 63 15.57 -0.29 -19.57
C GLU A 63 15.91 1.18 -19.83
N ASP A 64 15.19 2.10 -19.17
CA ASP A 64 15.36 3.54 -19.39
C ASP A 64 16.52 4.15 -18.59
N GLN A 65 17.01 3.50 -17.52
CA GLN A 65 17.96 4.10 -16.55
C GLN A 65 19.38 3.50 -16.58
N ASP A 66 19.66 2.54 -17.47
CA ASP A 66 20.96 1.85 -17.65
C ASP A 66 21.67 1.48 -16.33
N ILE A 67 20.92 0.92 -15.39
CA ILE A 67 21.42 0.48 -14.09
C ILE A 67 22.22 -0.82 -14.29
N LYS A 68 23.46 -0.83 -13.82
CA LYS A 68 24.29 -2.05 -13.82
C LYS A 68 24.16 -2.74 -12.47
N VAL A 69 23.94 -4.05 -12.51
CA VAL A 69 23.95 -4.88 -11.31
C VAL A 69 25.40 -5.28 -11.05
N VAL A 70 26.05 -4.62 -10.08
CA VAL A 70 27.41 -4.95 -9.65
C VAL A 70 27.38 -5.70 -8.32
N ALA A 71 26.39 -5.39 -7.47
CA ALA A 71 26.13 -6.09 -6.22
C ALA A 71 24.63 -6.32 -6.00
N PHE A 72 24.31 -7.20 -5.04
CA PHE A 72 22.92 -7.48 -4.65
C PHE A 72 22.09 -6.24 -4.27
N GLY A 73 22.73 -5.18 -3.77
CA GLY A 73 22.06 -3.91 -3.45
C GLY A 73 21.43 -3.23 -4.67
N ASP A 74 22.03 -3.41 -5.84
CA ASP A 74 21.62 -2.74 -7.08
C ASP A 74 20.41 -3.41 -7.73
N ILE A 75 20.18 -4.70 -7.44
CA ILE A 75 19.12 -5.52 -8.04
C ILE A 75 17.74 -4.87 -7.84
N LYS A 76 17.48 -4.31 -6.65
CA LYS A 76 16.20 -3.65 -6.37
C LYS A 76 15.99 -2.45 -7.31
N SER A 77 17.03 -1.66 -7.52
CA SER A 77 16.96 -0.47 -8.39
C SER A 77 16.80 -0.88 -9.86
N LYS A 78 17.54 -1.90 -10.33
CA LYS A 78 17.40 -2.50 -11.66
C LYS A 78 15.98 -2.98 -11.92
N LEU A 79 15.41 -3.75 -10.98
CA LEU A 79 14.03 -4.22 -11.08
C LEU A 79 13.05 -3.04 -11.17
N ILE A 80 13.17 -2.01 -10.34
CA ILE A 80 12.27 -0.85 -10.41
C ILE A 80 12.38 -0.13 -11.77
N SER A 81 13.58 0.03 -12.31
CA SER A 81 13.81 0.62 -13.63
C SER A 81 13.17 -0.23 -14.75
N MET A 82 13.39 -1.54 -14.72
CA MET A 82 12.73 -2.48 -15.63
C MET A 82 11.20 -2.43 -15.54
N ALA A 83 10.63 -2.24 -14.34
CA ALA A 83 9.18 -2.13 -14.15
C ALA A 83 8.61 -0.90 -14.84
N LYS A 84 9.30 0.24 -14.71
CA LYS A 84 8.93 1.48 -15.38
C LYS A 84 8.97 1.33 -16.90
N TYR A 85 10.04 0.73 -17.42
CA TYR A 85 10.17 0.47 -18.85
C TYR A 85 9.04 -0.45 -19.37
N ALA A 86 8.77 -1.54 -18.66
CA ALA A 86 7.71 -2.48 -19.03
C ALA A 86 6.30 -1.83 -19.00
N ALA A 87 5.99 -1.07 -17.94
CA ALA A 87 4.73 -0.35 -17.82
C ALA A 87 4.55 0.70 -18.92
N LYS A 88 5.62 1.42 -19.29
CA LYS A 88 5.63 2.37 -20.41
C LYS A 88 5.37 1.67 -21.75
N LYS A 89 6.01 0.52 -21.99
CA LYS A 89 5.81 -0.27 -23.22
C LYS A 89 4.40 -0.82 -23.37
N GLN A 90 3.76 -1.22 -22.28
CA GLN A 90 2.37 -1.68 -22.32
C GLN A 90 1.33 -0.55 -22.34
N GLY A 91 1.75 0.71 -22.22
CA GLY A 91 0.82 1.84 -22.09
C GLY A 91 0.10 1.89 -20.73
N TYR A 92 0.54 1.08 -19.75
CA TYR A 92 -0.01 1.00 -18.40
C TYR A 92 0.69 1.89 -17.37
N SER A 93 1.58 2.79 -17.80
CA SER A 93 2.22 3.80 -16.93
C SER A 93 1.20 4.64 -16.12
N HIS A 94 -0.10 4.53 -16.40
CA HIS A 94 -1.17 5.33 -15.80
C HIS A 94 -2.28 4.47 -15.16
N VAL A 95 -2.22 3.12 -15.23
CA VAL A 95 -3.25 2.27 -14.62
C VAL A 95 -2.97 2.14 -13.13
N GLN A 96 -3.67 3.00 -12.38
CA GLN A 96 -3.73 2.98 -10.92
C GLN A 96 -4.05 1.59 -10.38
N ILE A 97 -3.41 1.27 -9.27
CA ILE A 97 -3.68 0.12 -8.42
C ILE A 97 -5.18 0.10 -8.10
N LYS A 98 -5.96 -0.74 -8.81
CA LYS A 98 -7.40 -0.96 -8.54
C LYS A 98 -7.66 -1.74 -7.26
N LYS A 99 -6.61 -2.14 -6.53
CA LYS A 99 -6.76 -2.89 -5.29
C LYS A 99 -7.09 -1.91 -4.18
N VAL A 100 -8.39 -1.66 -4.00
CA VAL A 100 -8.90 -1.08 -2.76
C VAL A 100 -8.63 -2.11 -1.67
N LEU A 101 -7.54 -1.93 -0.94
CA LEU A 101 -7.30 -2.67 0.29
C LEU A 101 -8.34 -2.17 1.27
N THR A 102 -9.36 -3.00 1.53
CA THR A 102 -10.30 -2.70 2.60
C THR A 102 -9.51 -2.68 3.91
N PRO A 103 -9.72 -1.68 4.77
CA PRO A 103 -9.07 -1.65 6.07
C PRO A 103 -9.37 -2.94 6.83
N GLY A 104 -8.38 -3.41 7.58
CA GLY A 104 -8.60 -4.48 8.57
C GLY A 104 -9.58 -4.02 9.65
N VAL A 105 -9.94 -4.93 10.56
CA VAL A 105 -10.88 -4.64 11.66
C VAL A 105 -10.39 -3.45 12.51
N ASP A 106 -9.08 -3.36 12.72
CA ASP A 106 -8.38 -2.25 13.35
C ASP A 106 -8.60 -0.91 12.61
N GLY A 107 -8.49 -0.91 11.28
CA GLY A 107 -8.74 0.27 10.47
C GLY A 107 -10.19 0.74 10.54
N TRP A 108 -11.16 -0.19 10.54
CA TRP A 108 -12.58 0.15 10.71
C TRP A 108 -12.89 0.83 12.04
N ILE A 109 -12.25 0.38 13.13
CA ILE A 109 -12.40 1.00 14.45
C ILE A 109 -11.89 2.45 14.42
N ILE A 110 -10.74 2.70 13.79
CA ILE A 110 -10.18 4.05 13.67
C ILE A 110 -11.10 4.97 12.86
N TYR A 111 -11.68 4.48 11.77
CA TYR A 111 -12.65 5.26 10.99
C TYR A 111 -13.88 5.62 11.81
N LEU A 112 -14.43 4.68 12.57
CA LEU A 112 -15.58 4.93 13.44
C LEU A 112 -15.25 5.95 14.53
N LEU A 113 -14.10 5.83 15.19
CA LEU A 113 -13.63 6.81 16.17
C LEU A 113 -13.43 8.20 15.55
N SER A 114 -12.90 8.27 14.33
CA SER A 114 -12.70 9.52 13.61
C SER A 114 -14.03 10.23 13.32
N VAL A 115 -15.05 9.47 12.90
CA VAL A 115 -16.41 10.01 12.70
C VAL A 115 -16.98 10.54 14.01
N ILE A 116 -16.83 9.81 15.13
CA ILE A 116 -17.29 10.24 16.45
C ILE A 116 -16.61 11.57 16.85
N VAL A 117 -15.29 11.69 16.67
CA VAL A 117 -14.56 12.93 16.99
C VAL A 117 -15.00 14.09 16.08
N LEU A 118 -15.21 13.86 14.79
CA LEU A 118 -15.68 14.88 13.85
C LEU A 118 -17.08 15.38 14.19
N VAL A 119 -18.01 14.48 14.48
CA VAL A 119 -19.36 14.83 14.93
C VAL A 119 -19.31 15.60 16.25
N GLY A 120 -18.48 15.16 17.19
CA GLY A 120 -18.25 15.84 18.47
C GLY A 120 -17.62 17.23 18.33
N CYS A 121 -16.91 17.52 17.24
CA CYS A 121 -16.41 18.87 16.94
C CYS A 121 -17.52 19.83 16.48
N ILE A 122 -18.57 19.32 15.82
CA ILE A 122 -19.72 20.09 15.35
C ILE A 122 -20.67 20.37 16.52
N ASP A 123 -21.11 19.33 17.23
CA ASP A 123 -21.90 19.44 18.46
C ASP A 123 -21.48 18.33 19.44
N PRO A 124 -20.76 18.69 20.52
CA PRO A 124 -20.29 17.73 21.53
C PRO A 124 -21.42 16.92 22.18
N LYS A 125 -22.64 17.47 22.23
CA LYS A 125 -23.79 16.84 22.89
C LYS A 125 -24.60 15.97 21.95
N LEU A 126 -24.33 16.00 20.65
CA LEU A 126 -25.12 15.28 19.64
C LEU A 126 -25.02 13.78 19.85
N ILE A 127 -23.82 13.26 20.12
CA ILE A 127 -23.58 11.84 20.40
C ILE A 127 -24.34 11.40 21.65
N ARG A 128 -24.26 12.20 22.72
CA ARG A 128 -24.98 11.95 23.97
C ARG A 128 -26.49 11.90 23.75
N ARG A 129 -27.05 12.87 23.01
CA ARG A 129 -28.49 12.90 22.68
C ARG A 129 -28.90 11.66 21.89
N THR A 130 -28.13 11.27 20.86
CA THR A 130 -28.45 10.08 20.05
C THR A 130 -28.40 8.81 20.90
N VAL A 131 -27.46 8.68 21.82
CA VAL A 131 -27.31 7.52 22.71
C VAL A 131 -28.42 7.47 23.77
N GLU A 132 -28.83 8.62 24.32
CA GLU A 132 -29.90 8.72 25.32
C GLU A 132 -31.30 8.48 24.73
N HIS A 133 -31.53 8.85 23.46
CA HIS A 133 -32.82 8.69 22.78
C HIS A 133 -32.99 7.34 22.07
N ASP A 134 -31.95 6.52 21.97
CA ASP A 134 -32.01 5.22 21.29
C ASP A 134 -32.37 4.07 22.23
N ALA A 135 -33.32 3.22 21.82
CA ALA A 135 -33.89 2.14 22.63
C ALA A 135 -32.92 0.98 22.89
N ILE A 136 -31.83 0.87 22.13
CA ILE A 136 -30.81 -0.16 22.24
C ILE A 136 -29.64 0.38 23.08
N PHE A 137 -29.14 1.57 22.76
CA PHE A 137 -27.99 2.14 23.47
C PHE A 137 -28.31 2.55 24.92
N SER A 138 -29.54 3.01 25.19
CA SER A 138 -30.01 3.31 26.55
C SER A 138 -29.98 2.09 27.49
N LYS A 139 -30.07 0.87 26.96
CA LYS A 139 -29.97 -0.38 27.73
C LYS A 139 -28.53 -0.80 28.01
N ILE A 140 -27.57 -0.30 27.24
CA ILE A 140 -26.15 -0.63 27.36
C ILE A 140 -25.44 0.34 28.32
N LEU A 141 -25.92 1.59 28.38
CA LEU A 141 -25.45 2.66 29.28
C LEU A 141 -25.17 2.20 30.74
N PRO A 142 -26.03 1.40 31.40
CA PRO A 142 -25.79 0.94 32.77
C PRO A 142 -24.64 -0.07 32.92
N TYR A 143 -24.27 -0.73 31.83
CA TYR A 143 -23.21 -1.74 31.80
C TYR A 143 -21.86 -1.17 31.35
N VAL A 144 -21.80 0.13 31.04
CA VAL A 144 -20.57 0.79 30.63
C VAL A 144 -19.67 0.97 31.86
N PRO A 145 -18.44 0.43 31.85
CA PRO A 145 -17.46 0.66 32.90
C PRO A 145 -17.25 2.15 33.20
N GLN A 146 -17.12 2.51 34.48
CA GLN A 146 -16.95 3.90 34.90
C GLN A 146 -15.76 4.60 34.22
N PHE A 147 -14.69 3.86 33.91
CA PHE A 147 -13.54 4.43 33.21
C PHE A 147 -13.89 4.90 31.78
N LEU A 148 -14.77 4.19 31.06
CA LEU A 148 -15.22 4.59 29.72
C LEU A 148 -16.13 5.82 29.78
N ALA A 149 -17.00 5.90 30.80
CA ALA A 149 -17.82 7.08 31.03
C ALA A 149 -16.95 8.32 31.35
N ASN A 150 -15.89 8.14 32.14
CA ASN A 150 -14.93 9.19 32.43
C ASN A 150 -14.13 9.58 31.17
N LEU A 151 -13.71 8.61 30.36
CA LEU A 151 -13.00 8.85 29.10
C LEU A 151 -13.87 9.62 28.09
N TYR A 152 -15.15 9.25 27.98
CA TYR A 152 -16.12 9.93 27.12
C TYR A 152 -16.40 11.35 27.60
N SER A 153 -16.64 11.56 28.89
CA SER A 153 -16.88 12.92 29.42
C SER A 153 -15.65 13.83 29.31
N TRP A 154 -14.45 13.26 29.38
CA TRP A 154 -13.21 13.98 29.06
C TRP A 154 -13.11 14.30 27.57
N SER A 155 -13.40 13.34 26.68
CA SER A 155 -13.34 13.56 25.24
C SER A 155 -14.39 14.57 24.76
N GLU A 156 -15.59 14.57 25.35
CA GLU A 156 -16.66 15.54 25.07
C GLU A 156 -16.19 16.99 25.28
N ARG A 157 -15.37 17.24 26.30
CA ARG A 157 -14.81 18.58 26.59
C ARG A 157 -13.64 18.94 25.68
N ASN A 158 -13.01 17.96 25.06
CA ASN A 158 -11.72 18.11 24.38
C ASN A 158 -11.75 17.69 22.91
N PHE A 159 -12.92 17.43 22.30
CA PHE A 159 -13.01 16.94 20.91
C PHE A 159 -12.20 17.79 19.91
N LYS A 160 -12.26 19.12 20.01
CA LYS A 160 -11.48 20.02 19.15
C LYS A 160 -9.97 19.83 19.32
N LEU A 161 -9.51 19.68 20.57
CA LEU A 161 -8.10 19.46 20.88
C LEU A 161 -7.64 18.10 20.38
N ILE A 162 -8.46 17.06 20.58
CA ILE A 162 -8.21 15.70 20.06
C ILE A 162 -8.09 15.75 18.54
N ALA A 163 -9.03 16.38 17.84
CA ALA A 163 -9.01 16.50 16.38
C ALA A 163 -7.75 17.22 15.88
N VAL A 164 -7.34 18.32 16.53
CA VAL A 164 -6.12 19.05 16.17
C VAL A 164 -4.87 18.19 16.38
N ILE A 165 -4.74 17.51 17.53
CA ILE A 165 -3.59 16.64 17.81
C ILE A 165 -3.54 15.49 16.81
N THR A 166 -4.67 14.82 16.55
CA THR A 166 -4.75 13.73 15.58
C THR A 166 -4.39 14.20 14.18
N TYR A 167 -4.86 15.38 13.76
CA TYR A 167 -4.53 15.94 12.46
C TYR A 167 -3.05 16.32 12.32
N VAL A 168 -2.47 16.96 13.35
CA VAL A 168 -1.05 17.29 13.38
C VAL A 168 -0.19 16.03 13.38
N ALA A 169 -0.55 15.03 14.18
CA ALA A 169 0.12 13.73 14.19
C ALA A 169 0.06 13.06 12.82
N HIS A 170 -1.09 13.13 12.14
CA HIS A 170 -1.23 12.56 10.80
C HIS A 170 -0.42 13.32 9.75
N ILE A 171 -0.37 14.66 9.79
CA ILE A 171 0.53 15.44 8.93
C ILE A 171 1.99 15.07 9.21
N PHE A 172 2.36 14.89 10.47
CA PHE A 172 3.72 14.51 10.86
C PHE A 172 4.07 13.10 10.37
N GLU A 173 3.14 12.15 10.49
CA GLU A 173 3.26 10.79 9.95
C GLU A 173 3.42 10.81 8.42
N LEU A 174 2.59 11.57 7.71
CA LEU A 174 2.72 11.76 6.27
C LEU A 174 4.04 12.46 5.90
N GLY A 175 4.46 13.43 6.70
CA GLY A 175 5.74 14.11 6.58
C GLY A 175 6.91 13.15 6.72
N ILE A 176 6.93 12.31 7.77
CA ILE A 176 7.94 11.27 8.00
C ILE A 176 7.89 10.20 6.91
N SER A 177 6.71 9.73 6.50
CA SER A 177 6.56 8.75 5.42
C SER A 177 7.05 9.31 4.08
N SER A 178 6.74 10.58 3.79
CA SER A 178 7.30 11.31 2.65
C SER A 178 8.80 11.55 2.80
N SER A 179 9.31 11.69 4.03
CA SER A 179 10.73 11.90 4.32
C SER A 179 11.49 10.58 4.29
N GLN A 180 10.91 9.43 4.60
CA GLN A 180 11.48 8.11 4.33
C GLN A 180 11.55 7.87 2.82
N THR A 181 10.53 8.33 2.08
CA THR A 181 10.51 8.32 0.61
C THR A 181 11.53 9.30 0.02
N LYS A 182 11.70 10.50 0.61
CA LYS A 182 12.66 11.54 0.19
C LYS A 182 14.08 11.29 0.66
N ILE A 183 14.32 10.67 1.81
CA ILE A 183 15.65 10.25 2.29
C ILE A 183 16.13 9.09 1.42
N GLY A 184 15.23 8.17 1.02
CA GLY A 184 15.52 7.21 -0.05
C GLY A 184 15.85 7.83 -1.40
N LEU A 185 15.31 9.02 -1.71
CA LEU A 185 15.61 9.80 -2.93
C LEU A 185 16.83 10.72 -2.80
N LEU A 186 17.12 11.25 -1.60
CA LEU A 186 18.23 12.17 -1.31
C LEU A 186 19.56 11.43 -1.15
N PHE A 187 19.56 10.21 -0.57
CA PHE A 187 20.73 9.33 -0.66
C PHE A 187 21.03 8.90 -2.11
N PHE A 188 20.03 8.94 -2.98
CA PHE A 188 20.18 8.67 -4.42
C PHE A 188 20.66 9.89 -5.22
N GLN A 189 20.59 11.10 -4.66
CA GLN A 189 20.97 12.34 -5.35
C GLN A 189 22.32 12.91 -4.87
N GLN A 190 22.86 12.44 -3.74
CA GLN A 190 24.18 12.85 -3.23
C GLN A 190 25.32 11.86 -3.55
N SER A 191 25.06 10.79 -4.30
CA SER A 191 26.09 9.82 -4.73
C SER A 191 26.43 9.91 -6.23
N PHE A 192 26.19 11.08 -6.85
CA PHE A 192 26.78 11.41 -8.15
C PHE A 192 28.21 11.90 -7.98
#